data_AF-A0A7S2K9M8-F1
#
_entry.id   AF-A0A7S2K9M8-F1
#
_cell.length_a   1.000
_cell.length_b   1.000
_cell.length_c   1.000
_cell.angle_alpha   90.00
_cell.angle_beta   90.00
_cell.angle_gamma   90.00
#
_symmetry.space_group_name_H-M   'P 1'
#
loop_
_entity.id
_entity.type
_entity.pdbx_description
1 polymer ?
#
loop_
_entity_poly.entity_id
_entity_poly.type
_entity_poly.pdbx_seq_one_letter_code
_entity_poly.pdbx_strand_id
1 'polypeptide(L)'
;MRVAFATLAAALGLLAASADAGVCPAGVAGCGLAKDMLLLQTRSELADMERAAVEGTSGPLYSGDKVFLKVLKTGKRLTVQNSGKVHAHWTHTGKWQKLTVERAAGNGELRSGDEVYLQGWTGHYLTVEPSQERTVHAKEARKTTWQKFRIVRRGGGGLIMPGSTVYLWTHIRTYVDALHGVVRARKSFTGSHQMFVIELAEKGSRAPACVAPASLSLCIQCLHSGQCKSGTYCDPFMKKCVANSKQGCYKPLAECRPLCHDRMDPAKCTCRDARFPASWQLPTCQAGVTAPAPAPGEWRVPGNGGRRSGGPAPVPAISQPTGGQVSQQAWAYFKLLNDLRAAGFTCSSGKRFRPNPRRMRFDCKLWKASLLHSQDMAANGFFSHTSQDGRTPWDRARAQGTSAQGQNIAAGRSSPEGTLQQNQQFDGFCRTMMNPRFHVFAMGYAPGGAYNHYWTQMFRDRGNVDTSCYPRASMVQVAGREPEPEQAHATEDGETAYGEMAYGGMAYGEMGDDNVGDGEMEDGELAIGEPWTS
;
A
#
# COMPACT_ATOMS: atom_id res chain seq x y z
N MET A 1 22.41 73.72 -43.29
CA MET A 1 21.83 73.36 -41.98
C MET A 1 21.35 71.91 -42.04
N ARG A 2 21.90 71.07 -41.15
CA ARG A 2 21.44 69.74 -40.69
C ARG A 2 21.44 68.53 -41.64
N VAL A 3 22.12 67.51 -41.12
CA VAL A 3 22.31 66.11 -41.53
C VAL A 3 21.12 65.26 -41.08
N ALA A 4 20.75 64.20 -41.84
CA ALA A 4 20.41 62.88 -41.27
C ALA A 4 20.11 61.82 -42.36
N PHE A 5 20.78 60.68 -42.24
CA PHE A 5 20.50 59.40 -42.92
C PHE A 5 20.43 58.29 -41.86
N ALA A 6 19.68 57.22 -42.17
CA ALA A 6 19.71 55.83 -41.66
C ALA A 6 18.57 55.32 -40.71
N THR A 7 17.58 54.62 -41.31
CA THR A 7 17.18 53.17 -41.17
C THR A 7 17.35 52.44 -39.81
N LEU A 8 16.53 51.50 -39.30
CA LEU A 8 15.49 50.58 -39.83
C LEU A 8 14.74 49.87 -38.65
N ALA A 9 13.43 49.53 -38.82
CA ALA A 9 12.62 48.36 -38.35
C ALA A 9 12.70 47.82 -36.90
N ALA A 10 11.64 47.35 -36.22
CA ALA A 10 10.18 47.30 -36.44
C ALA A 10 9.44 46.97 -35.12
N ALA A 11 8.32 47.68 -34.88
CA ALA A 11 7.06 47.42 -34.13
C ALA A 11 7.06 46.40 -32.94
N LEU A 12 6.83 46.75 -31.66
CA LEU A 12 5.62 47.28 -30.96
C LEU A 12 4.32 46.57 -31.38
N GLY A 13 3.45 46.01 -30.53
CA GLY A 13 3.30 45.94 -29.08
C GLY A 13 1.90 45.38 -28.75
N LEU A 14 1.76 44.76 -27.56
CA LEU A 14 0.58 44.58 -26.69
C LEU A 14 -0.85 44.31 -27.25
N LEU A 15 -1.40 43.15 -26.82
CA LEU A 15 -2.67 42.89 -26.10
C LEU A 15 -3.93 43.75 -26.39
N ALA A 16 -5.04 43.10 -26.80
CA ALA A 16 -6.31 43.03 -26.04
C ALA A 16 -7.48 42.31 -26.79
N ALA A 17 -8.31 41.63 -25.97
CA ALA A 17 -9.76 41.43 -26.06
C ALA A 17 -10.44 40.40 -27.02
N SER A 18 -11.09 39.45 -26.34
CA SER A 18 -12.29 38.62 -26.55
C SER A 18 -13.28 38.82 -27.73
N ALA A 19 -13.78 37.65 -28.16
CA ALA A 19 -15.14 37.28 -28.62
C ALA A 19 -15.67 37.85 -29.96
N ASP A 20 -15.92 36.97 -30.95
CA ASP A 20 -17.30 36.52 -31.26
C ASP A 20 -17.35 35.35 -32.27
N ALA A 21 -18.51 34.69 -32.28
CA ALA A 21 -18.84 33.47 -33.01
C ALA A 21 -18.74 33.57 -34.55
N GLY A 22 -18.10 32.59 -35.18
CA GLY A 22 -18.19 32.34 -36.62
C GLY A 22 -19.22 31.26 -36.94
N VAL A 23 -20.41 31.68 -37.34
CA VAL A 23 -21.42 30.83 -38.01
C VAL A 23 -20.85 30.40 -39.38
N CYS A 24 -20.80 29.09 -39.65
CA CYS A 24 -20.53 28.58 -41.01
C CYS A 24 -21.85 28.49 -41.79
N PRO A 25 -21.94 29.04 -43.02
CA PRO A 25 -23.12 28.92 -43.86
C PRO A 25 -23.27 27.49 -44.41
N ALA A 26 -24.51 27.02 -44.51
CA ALA A 26 -24.84 25.69 -45.02
C ALA A 26 -24.57 25.59 -46.53
N GLY A 27 -23.81 24.58 -46.95
CA GLY A 27 -23.74 24.17 -48.37
C GLY A 27 -22.35 23.95 -48.99
N VAL A 28 -21.25 24.02 -48.24
CA VAL A 28 -19.90 23.78 -48.79
C VAL A 28 -19.29 22.48 -48.26
N ALA A 29 -19.09 21.51 -49.15
CA ALA A 29 -18.35 20.29 -48.87
C ALA A 29 -16.85 20.62 -48.76
N GLY A 30 -16.29 20.67 -47.55
CA GLY A 30 -14.85 20.93 -47.39
C GLY A 30 -14.29 21.32 -46.01
N CYS A 31 -15.10 21.53 -44.97
CA CYS A 31 -14.58 21.73 -43.59
C CYS A 31 -14.69 20.43 -42.78
N GLY A 32 -13.90 19.42 -43.17
CA GLY A 32 -13.83 18.12 -42.50
C GLY A 32 -12.58 17.97 -41.67
N LEU A 33 -12.49 18.63 -40.51
CA LEU A 33 -11.58 18.22 -39.45
C LEU A 33 -12.30 18.19 -38.09
N ALA A 34 -12.21 17.02 -37.46
CA ALA A 34 -12.27 16.80 -36.01
C ALA A 34 -13.63 16.76 -35.27
N LYS A 35 -14.72 16.26 -35.87
CA LYS A 35 -15.82 15.70 -35.04
C LYS A 35 -15.51 14.27 -34.58
N ASP A 36 -15.02 13.43 -35.48
CA ASP A 36 -14.69 12.04 -35.14
C ASP A 36 -13.44 11.93 -34.26
N MET A 37 -12.46 12.83 -34.42
CA MET A 37 -11.25 12.84 -33.59
C MET A 37 -11.53 13.32 -32.15
N LEU A 38 -12.47 14.25 -31.97
CA LEU A 38 -12.91 14.72 -30.65
C LEU A 38 -13.79 13.66 -29.95
N LEU A 39 -14.63 12.95 -30.72
CA LEU A 39 -15.42 11.81 -30.22
C LEU A 39 -14.56 10.59 -29.87
N LEU A 40 -13.47 10.35 -30.59
CA LEU A 40 -12.49 9.29 -30.28
C LEU A 40 -11.63 9.63 -29.05
N GLN A 41 -11.24 10.89 -28.88
CA GLN A 41 -10.50 11.34 -27.67
C GLN A 41 -11.37 11.21 -26.42
N THR A 42 -12.62 11.68 -26.46
CA THR A 42 -13.55 11.59 -25.33
C THR A 42 -13.94 10.14 -24.99
N ARG A 43 -14.11 9.26 -25.99
CA ARG A 43 -14.33 7.82 -25.74
C ARG A 43 -13.09 7.10 -25.19
N SER A 44 -11.88 7.48 -25.62
CA SER A 44 -10.64 6.95 -25.04
C SER A 44 -10.45 7.41 -23.60
N GLU A 45 -10.80 8.66 -23.28
CA GLU A 45 -10.76 9.19 -21.92
C GLU A 45 -11.80 8.51 -21.03
N LEU A 46 -13.03 8.30 -21.51
CA LEU A 46 -14.08 7.56 -20.81
C LEU A 46 -13.72 6.08 -20.62
N ALA A 47 -13.18 5.40 -21.63
CA ALA A 47 -12.77 3.99 -21.53
C ALA A 47 -11.56 3.80 -20.60
N ASP A 48 -10.64 4.77 -20.54
CA ASP A 48 -9.53 4.77 -19.58
C ASP A 48 -10.01 5.14 -18.17
N MET A 49 -11.01 6.01 -18.02
CA MET A 49 -11.67 6.30 -16.74
C MET A 49 -12.45 5.09 -16.23
N GLU A 50 -13.10 4.34 -17.11
CA GLU A 50 -13.85 3.12 -16.78
C GLU A 50 -12.90 1.96 -16.43
N ARG A 51 -11.76 1.83 -17.13
CA ARG A 51 -10.67 0.91 -16.74
C ARG A 51 -9.97 1.32 -15.43
N ALA A 52 -9.78 2.62 -15.19
CA ALA A 52 -9.20 3.14 -13.94
C ALA A 52 -10.17 3.03 -12.76
N ALA A 53 -11.48 3.11 -13.00
CA ALA A 53 -12.53 2.89 -12.01
C ALA A 53 -12.62 1.42 -11.56
N VAL A 54 -12.24 0.47 -12.44
CA VAL A 54 -12.22 -0.97 -12.13
C VAL A 54 -11.00 -1.39 -11.27
N GLU A 55 -9.93 -0.57 -11.18
CA GLU A 55 -8.68 -0.91 -10.46
C GLU A 55 -8.31 -0.01 -9.25
N GLY A 56 -9.24 0.82 -8.77
CA GLY A 56 -9.14 1.46 -7.45
C GLY A 56 -8.00 2.48 -7.26
N THR A 57 -7.60 3.20 -8.31
CA THR A 57 -6.67 4.34 -8.19
C THR A 57 -7.37 5.64 -8.57
N SER A 58 -7.92 6.35 -7.59
CA SER A 58 -8.77 7.54 -7.81
C SER A 58 -7.97 8.85 -7.95
N GLY A 59 -7.11 8.96 -8.98
CA GLY A 59 -6.59 10.26 -9.41
C GLY A 59 -5.27 10.24 -10.21
N PRO A 60 -4.88 11.40 -10.79
CA PRO A 60 -3.65 11.56 -11.56
C PRO A 60 -2.39 11.39 -10.70
N LEU A 61 -1.27 11.01 -11.30
CA LEU A 61 0.01 10.99 -10.61
C LEU A 61 0.45 12.42 -10.27
N TYR A 62 1.14 12.59 -9.14
CA TYR A 62 1.72 13.86 -8.69
C TYR A 62 3.24 13.79 -8.60
N SER A 63 3.88 14.95 -8.67
CA SER A 63 5.30 15.09 -8.34
C SER A 63 5.55 14.60 -6.91
N GLY A 64 6.52 13.69 -6.74
CA GLY A 64 6.84 13.00 -5.49
C GLY A 64 6.32 11.56 -5.41
N ASP A 65 5.38 11.19 -6.29
CA ASP A 65 4.81 9.84 -6.29
C ASP A 65 5.87 8.79 -6.57
N LYS A 66 5.74 7.66 -5.86
CA LYS A 66 6.54 6.47 -6.11
C LYS A 66 5.82 5.64 -7.16
N VAL A 67 6.52 5.30 -8.24
CA VAL A 67 5.97 4.59 -9.40
C VAL A 67 6.85 3.40 -9.79
N PHE A 68 6.25 2.45 -10.50
CA PHE A 68 6.95 1.44 -11.28
C PHE A 68 6.76 1.73 -12.76
N LEU A 69 7.80 1.50 -13.57
CA LEU A 69 7.70 1.57 -15.02
C LEU A 69 7.77 0.15 -15.59
N LYS A 70 6.60 -0.40 -15.96
CA LYS A 70 6.47 -1.74 -16.53
C LYS A 70 6.52 -1.66 -18.05
N VAL A 71 7.47 -2.34 -18.67
CA VAL A 71 7.53 -2.51 -20.12
C VAL A 71 6.28 -3.25 -20.58
N LEU A 72 5.43 -2.60 -21.40
CA LEU A 72 4.13 -3.13 -21.78
C LEU A 72 4.24 -4.51 -22.44
N LYS A 73 5.20 -4.68 -23.36
CA LYS A 73 5.37 -5.92 -24.12
C LYS A 73 5.82 -7.11 -23.28
N THR A 74 6.73 -6.90 -22.33
CA THR A 74 7.37 -8.00 -21.59
C THR A 74 6.82 -8.18 -20.18
N GLY A 75 6.06 -7.20 -19.67
CA GLY A 75 5.62 -7.16 -18.27
C GLY A 75 6.74 -6.93 -17.26
N LYS A 76 7.98 -6.76 -17.72
CA LYS A 76 9.16 -6.56 -16.87
C LYS A 76 9.27 -5.10 -16.46
N ARG A 77 9.77 -4.83 -15.26
CA ARG A 77 9.88 -3.48 -14.69
C ARG A 77 11.30 -2.98 -14.74
N LEU A 78 11.45 -1.68 -14.99
CA LEU A 78 12.72 -1.01 -14.81
C LEU A 78 13.20 -1.24 -13.38
N THR A 79 14.46 -1.62 -13.25
CA THR A 79 15.12 -1.95 -12.01
C THR A 79 16.42 -1.17 -11.95
N VAL A 80 16.64 -0.46 -10.86
CA VAL A 80 17.88 0.26 -10.56
C VAL A 80 18.69 -0.58 -9.58
N GLN A 81 19.89 -0.98 -9.96
CA GLN A 81 20.82 -1.65 -9.05
C GLN A 81 21.57 -0.65 -8.17
N ASN A 82 22.17 -1.14 -7.08
CA ASN A 82 23.00 -0.30 -6.21
C ASN A 82 24.20 0.33 -6.94
N SER A 83 24.72 -0.33 -7.99
CA SER A 83 25.77 0.19 -8.88
C SER A 83 25.33 1.32 -9.81
N GLY A 84 24.04 1.69 -9.79
CA GLY A 84 23.43 2.62 -10.74
C GLY A 84 23.15 2.01 -12.11
N LYS A 85 23.37 0.71 -12.33
CA LYS A 85 22.95 0.03 -13.57
C LYS A 85 21.43 -0.07 -13.63
N VAL A 86 20.84 0.25 -14.79
CA VAL A 86 19.39 0.14 -15.02
C VAL A 86 19.10 -0.99 -16.03
N HIS A 87 18.13 -1.85 -15.71
CA HIS A 87 17.72 -2.96 -16.58
C HIS A 87 16.24 -3.32 -16.38
N ALA A 88 15.68 -4.17 -17.23
CA ALA A 88 14.29 -4.63 -17.17
C ALA A 88 14.20 -6.17 -17.30
N HIS A 89 14.86 -6.92 -16.40
CA HIS A 89 14.86 -8.39 -16.43
C HIS A 89 13.71 -9.04 -15.65
N TRP A 90 13.11 -8.31 -14.71
CA TRP A 90 12.25 -8.89 -13.68
C TRP A 90 10.81 -8.38 -13.75
N THR A 91 9.86 -9.25 -13.44
CA THR A 91 8.43 -8.92 -13.35
C THR A 91 7.97 -8.65 -11.92
N HIS A 92 8.83 -8.76 -10.91
CA HIS A 92 8.46 -8.45 -9.53
C HIS A 92 8.47 -6.94 -9.26
N THR A 93 7.82 -6.55 -8.17
CA THR A 93 7.86 -5.20 -7.61
C THR A 93 8.64 -5.23 -6.31
N GLY A 94 9.44 -4.21 -6.07
CA GLY A 94 10.25 -4.13 -4.86
C GLY A 94 10.98 -2.81 -4.78
N LYS A 95 11.84 -2.68 -3.76
CA LYS A 95 12.65 -1.48 -3.54
C LYS A 95 13.42 -1.08 -4.82
N TRP A 96 13.97 -2.06 -5.53
CA TRP A 96 14.84 -1.81 -6.68
C TRP A 96 14.10 -1.34 -7.94
N GLN A 97 12.80 -1.62 -8.05
CA GLN A 97 11.98 -1.19 -9.18
C GLN A 97 11.29 0.15 -8.93
N LYS A 98 11.27 0.61 -7.68
CA LYS A 98 10.58 1.84 -7.25
C LYS A 98 11.36 3.06 -7.72
N LEU A 99 10.66 3.96 -8.42
CA LEU A 99 11.17 5.26 -8.85
C LEU A 99 10.31 6.37 -8.24
N THR A 100 10.91 7.46 -7.74
CA THR A 100 10.19 8.70 -7.47
C THR A 100 10.08 9.49 -8.77
N VAL A 101 8.87 9.91 -9.16
CA VAL A 101 8.71 10.84 -10.27
C VAL A 101 8.61 12.27 -9.75
N GLU A 102 9.38 13.19 -10.31
CA GLU A 102 9.43 14.58 -9.87
C GLU A 102 9.29 15.51 -11.08
N ARG A 103 8.32 16.42 -11.05
CA ARG A 103 8.18 17.44 -12.10
C ARG A 103 9.36 18.42 -12.06
N ALA A 104 9.82 18.85 -13.22
CA ALA A 104 10.90 19.83 -13.32
C ALA A 104 10.44 21.25 -13.01
N ALA A 105 9.16 21.57 -13.28
CA ALA A 105 8.57 22.87 -13.04
C ALA A 105 7.49 22.79 -11.93
N GLY A 106 7.87 23.10 -10.69
CA GLY A 106 6.95 23.18 -9.54
C GLY A 106 6.43 21.82 -9.04
N ASN A 107 5.43 21.90 -8.17
CA ASN A 107 4.79 20.73 -7.53
C ASN A 107 3.38 20.57 -8.11
N GLY A 108 2.87 19.34 -8.26
CA GLY A 108 1.51 19.14 -8.80
C GLY A 108 1.33 17.89 -9.66
N GLU A 109 0.19 17.84 -10.34
CA GLU A 109 -0.23 16.74 -11.22
C GLU A 109 0.70 16.57 -12.42
N LEU A 110 0.97 15.33 -12.79
CA LEU A 110 1.69 14.99 -14.00
C LEU A 110 0.74 15.03 -15.20
N ARG A 111 1.17 15.73 -16.25
CA ARG A 111 0.51 15.82 -17.54
C ARG A 111 1.44 15.34 -18.65
N SER A 112 0.83 14.83 -19.72
CA SER A 112 1.54 14.52 -20.95
C SER A 112 2.22 15.78 -21.49
N GLY A 113 3.51 15.72 -21.74
CA GLY A 113 4.36 16.84 -22.14
C GLY A 113 5.18 17.45 -21.00
N ASP A 114 4.91 17.10 -19.74
CA ASP A 114 5.69 17.57 -18.60
C ASP A 114 7.15 17.10 -18.69
N GLU A 115 8.06 17.97 -18.26
CA GLU A 115 9.44 17.60 -17.97
C GLU A 115 9.51 17.01 -16.55
N VAL A 116 10.12 15.85 -16.41
CA VAL A 116 10.22 15.08 -15.17
C VAL A 116 11.64 14.53 -14.95
N TYR A 117 11.95 14.29 -13.69
CA TYR A 117 13.10 13.54 -13.21
C TYR A 117 12.59 12.24 -12.58
N LEU A 118 13.35 11.15 -12.74
CA LEU A 118 13.01 9.84 -12.19
C LEU A 118 14.12 9.40 -11.23
N GLN A 119 13.88 9.49 -9.92
CA GLN A 119 14.84 9.11 -8.89
C GLN A 119 14.71 7.63 -8.55
N GLY A 120 15.79 6.86 -8.64
CA GLY A 120 15.85 5.50 -8.14
C GLY A 120 15.89 5.42 -6.61
N TRP A 121 15.69 4.23 -6.06
CA TRP A 121 15.74 3.98 -4.62
C TRP A 121 17.10 4.30 -3.96
N THR A 122 18.16 4.40 -4.74
CA THR A 122 19.51 4.79 -4.28
C THR A 122 19.64 6.30 -4.09
N GLY A 123 18.60 7.09 -4.39
CA GLY A 123 18.63 8.56 -4.35
C GLY A 123 19.17 9.22 -5.63
N HIS A 124 19.63 8.43 -6.61
CA HIS A 124 20.20 8.90 -7.86
C HIS A 124 19.17 8.87 -8.99
N TYR A 125 19.30 9.77 -9.96
CA TYR A 125 18.34 9.94 -11.04
C TYR A 125 18.72 9.15 -12.29
N LEU A 126 17.72 8.62 -12.98
CA LEU A 126 17.89 8.09 -14.32
C LEU A 126 18.54 9.17 -15.19
N THR A 127 19.58 8.76 -15.90
CA THR A 127 20.48 9.61 -16.68
C THR A 127 20.66 8.95 -18.03
N VAL A 128 20.57 9.75 -19.08
CA VAL A 128 20.93 9.33 -20.44
C VAL A 128 22.24 10.02 -20.78
N GLU A 129 23.29 9.25 -20.97
CA GLU A 129 24.55 9.79 -21.43
C GLU A 129 24.54 9.86 -22.97
N PRO A 130 24.99 10.97 -23.58
CA PRO A 130 25.19 11.07 -25.02
C PRO A 130 26.45 10.27 -25.44
N SER A 131 26.40 8.95 -25.25
CA SER A 131 27.42 8.00 -25.69
C SER A 131 26.94 7.22 -26.92
N GLN A 132 27.85 6.51 -27.60
CA GLN A 132 27.50 5.66 -28.75
C GLN A 132 26.46 4.59 -28.37
N GLU A 133 26.52 4.06 -27.15
CA GLU A 133 25.59 3.05 -26.66
C GLU A 133 24.27 3.63 -26.13
N ARG A 134 24.22 4.94 -25.86
CA ARG A 134 23.07 5.69 -25.30
C ARG A 134 22.44 4.96 -24.12
N THR A 135 23.29 4.56 -23.18
CA THR A 135 22.92 3.79 -21.99
C THR A 135 22.12 4.63 -21.02
N VAL A 136 21.11 4.01 -20.39
CA VAL A 136 20.41 4.59 -19.25
C VAL A 136 21.02 4.05 -17.96
N HIS A 137 21.43 4.93 -17.07
CA HIS A 137 21.97 4.59 -15.75
C HIS A 137 21.40 5.52 -14.67
N ALA A 138 21.63 5.22 -13.39
CA ALA A 138 21.20 6.04 -12.27
C ALA A 138 22.36 6.22 -11.28
N LYS A 139 23.38 6.96 -11.72
CA LYS A 139 24.61 7.22 -10.94
C LYS A 139 24.71 8.67 -10.45
N GLU A 140 23.90 9.57 -10.98
CA GLU A 140 23.99 11.00 -10.70
C GLU A 140 22.92 11.45 -9.70
N ALA A 141 23.32 12.18 -8.66
CA ALA A 141 22.41 12.72 -7.65
C ALA A 141 21.90 14.14 -8.01
N ARG A 142 22.50 14.79 -9.02
CA ARG A 142 22.15 16.15 -9.43
C ARG A 142 21.15 16.14 -10.60
N LYS A 143 20.19 17.07 -10.55
CA LYS A 143 19.24 17.32 -11.63
C LYS A 143 19.87 18.23 -12.67
N THR A 144 20.21 17.68 -13.82
CA THR A 144 20.67 18.43 -15.00
C THR A 144 19.81 18.09 -16.21
N THR A 145 20.13 18.66 -17.38
CA THR A 145 19.49 18.31 -18.65
C THR A 145 19.59 16.82 -18.98
N TRP A 146 20.61 16.11 -18.47
CA TRP A 146 20.84 14.69 -18.78
C TRP A 146 19.91 13.74 -18.03
N GLN A 147 19.38 14.18 -16.88
CA GLN A 147 18.41 13.45 -16.07
C GLN A 147 16.96 13.83 -16.39
N LYS A 148 16.78 14.78 -17.30
CA LYS A 148 15.48 15.34 -17.65
C LYS A 148 14.83 14.55 -18.77
N PHE A 149 13.59 14.13 -18.55
CA PHE A 149 12.76 13.43 -19.52
C PHE A 149 11.47 14.18 -19.74
N ARG A 150 10.96 14.21 -20.96
CA ARG A 150 9.57 14.60 -21.23
C ARG A 150 8.70 13.35 -21.22
N ILE A 151 7.73 13.29 -20.30
CA ILE A 151 6.79 12.17 -20.21
C ILE A 151 5.63 12.39 -21.18
N VAL A 152 5.34 11.43 -22.06
CA VAL A 152 4.28 11.57 -23.09
C VAL A 152 3.32 10.39 -23.01
N ARG A 153 2.03 10.65 -22.82
CA ARG A 153 0.98 9.61 -22.78
C ARG A 153 0.72 9.05 -24.19
N ARG A 154 0.52 7.73 -24.28
CA ARG A 154 -0.02 7.09 -25.49
C ARG A 154 -1.46 7.57 -25.71
N GLY A 155 -1.71 8.24 -26.83
CA GLY A 155 -2.99 8.90 -27.13
C GLY A 155 -2.91 10.44 -27.15
N GLY A 156 -1.80 11.04 -26.72
CA GLY A 156 -1.56 12.49 -26.82
C GLY A 156 -1.57 13.20 -25.46
N GLY A 157 -2.24 14.35 -25.38
CA GLY A 157 -2.31 15.22 -24.20
C GLY A 157 -3.02 14.59 -22.99
N GLY A 158 -3.24 15.39 -21.94
CA GLY A 158 -4.02 15.00 -20.77
C GLY A 158 -3.21 14.57 -19.54
N LEU A 159 -3.92 14.15 -18.50
CA LEU A 159 -3.34 13.73 -17.22
C LEU A 159 -2.65 12.37 -17.32
N ILE A 160 -1.56 12.18 -16.57
CA ILE A 160 -0.91 10.88 -16.43
C ILE A 160 -1.53 10.15 -15.24
N MET A 161 -2.37 9.16 -15.52
CA MET A 161 -3.00 8.32 -14.51
C MET A 161 -2.15 7.06 -14.23
N PRO A 162 -2.21 6.48 -13.02
CA PRO A 162 -1.78 5.10 -12.82
C PRO A 162 -2.44 4.17 -13.86
N GLY A 163 -1.66 3.27 -14.47
CA GLY A 163 -2.09 2.42 -15.58
C GLY A 163 -1.91 3.05 -16.97
N SER A 164 -1.63 4.36 -17.06
CA SER A 164 -1.35 5.00 -18.34
C SER A 164 -0.15 4.37 -19.03
N THR A 165 -0.24 4.21 -20.34
CA THR A 165 0.95 3.90 -21.14
C THR A 165 1.66 5.21 -21.50
N VAL A 166 2.93 5.32 -21.18
CA VAL A 166 3.76 6.51 -21.39
C VAL A 166 5.04 6.18 -22.17
N TYR A 167 5.57 7.20 -22.83
CA TYR A 167 6.89 7.26 -23.44
C TYR A 167 7.76 8.25 -22.68
N LEU A 168 9.06 7.99 -22.60
CA LEU A 168 10.04 8.90 -21.99
C LEU A 168 10.93 9.47 -23.09
N TRP A 169 10.67 10.72 -23.48
CA TRP A 169 11.46 11.44 -24.47
C TRP A 169 12.65 12.12 -23.78
N THR A 170 13.86 11.77 -24.21
CA THR A 170 15.15 12.24 -23.68
C THR A 170 15.61 13.57 -24.33
N HIS A 171 16.51 14.30 -23.67
CA HIS A 171 17.14 15.51 -24.22
C HIS A 171 17.88 15.30 -25.56
N ILE A 172 18.38 14.09 -25.86
CA ILE A 172 19.00 13.73 -27.14
C ILE A 172 18.00 13.38 -28.25
N ARG A 173 16.71 13.75 -28.10
CA ARG A 173 15.64 13.52 -29.10
C ARG A 173 15.36 12.05 -29.43
N THR A 174 15.52 11.17 -28.45
CA THR A 174 15.17 9.75 -28.53
C THR A 174 14.20 9.34 -27.43
N TYR A 175 13.68 8.12 -27.52
CA TYR A 175 12.86 7.47 -26.49
C TYR A 175 13.65 6.41 -25.75
N VAL A 176 13.38 6.30 -24.44
CA VAL A 176 13.88 5.16 -23.64
C VAL A 176 13.24 3.86 -24.16
N ASP A 177 14.07 2.85 -24.39
CA ASP A 177 13.71 1.52 -24.87
C ASP A 177 14.22 0.43 -23.92
N ALA A 178 13.41 -0.62 -23.73
CA ALA A 178 13.79 -1.81 -22.99
C ALA A 178 13.64 -3.05 -23.87
N LEU A 179 14.77 -3.50 -24.45
CA LEU A 179 14.82 -4.65 -25.34
C LEU A 179 15.69 -5.75 -24.72
N HIS A 180 15.15 -6.97 -24.62
CA HIS A 180 15.81 -8.12 -23.98
C HIS A 180 16.33 -7.82 -22.56
N GLY A 181 15.65 -6.90 -21.85
CA GLY A 181 16.01 -6.46 -20.51
C GLY A 181 17.12 -5.42 -20.44
N VAL A 182 17.73 -5.04 -21.56
CA VAL A 182 18.67 -3.92 -21.63
C VAL A 182 17.91 -2.62 -21.83
N VAL A 183 18.20 -1.60 -21.01
CA VAL A 183 17.54 -0.29 -21.07
C VAL A 183 18.47 0.74 -21.70
N ARG A 184 18.05 1.34 -22.81
CA ARG A 184 18.82 2.30 -23.62
C ARG A 184 17.91 3.44 -24.11
N ALA A 185 18.47 4.45 -24.76
CA ALA A 185 17.72 5.53 -25.39
C ALA A 185 18.19 5.74 -26.84
N ARG A 186 17.88 4.78 -27.72
CA ARG A 186 18.47 4.78 -29.09
C ARG A 186 17.50 5.18 -30.18
N LYS A 187 16.20 4.97 -29.98
CA LYS A 187 15.20 5.06 -31.04
C LYS A 187 14.55 6.44 -31.07
N SER A 188 14.46 7.04 -32.25
CA SER A 188 13.75 8.30 -32.49
C SER A 188 12.24 8.09 -32.72
N PHE A 189 11.80 6.84 -32.89
CA PHE A 189 10.40 6.47 -33.07
C PHE A 189 9.86 5.70 -31.85
N THR A 190 8.54 5.70 -31.71
CA THR A 190 7.83 4.96 -30.67
C THR A 190 7.42 3.57 -31.16
N GLY A 191 7.46 2.59 -30.28
CA GLY A 191 7.11 1.20 -30.57
C GLY A 191 6.91 0.39 -29.29
N SER A 192 6.62 -0.90 -29.41
CA SER A 192 6.24 -1.76 -28.27
C SER A 192 7.30 -1.89 -27.16
N HIS A 193 8.57 -1.64 -27.47
CA HIS A 193 9.67 -1.67 -26.50
C HIS A 193 9.93 -0.30 -25.82
N GLN A 194 9.28 0.76 -26.29
CA GLN A 194 9.35 2.13 -25.72
C GLN A 194 8.12 2.46 -24.86
N MET A 195 7.16 1.53 -24.79
CA MET A 195 5.90 1.69 -24.07
C MET A 195 6.04 1.21 -22.63
N PHE A 196 5.89 2.13 -21.69
CA PHE A 196 5.90 1.82 -20.26
C PHE A 196 4.53 2.07 -19.68
N VAL A 197 3.94 1.07 -19.02
CA VAL A 197 2.80 1.28 -18.13
C VAL A 197 3.33 1.85 -16.84
N ILE A 198 2.90 3.07 -16.50
CA ILE A 198 3.26 3.70 -15.23
C ILE A 198 2.30 3.21 -14.15
N GLU A 199 2.82 2.54 -13.14
CA GLU A 199 2.04 1.97 -12.05
C GLU A 199 2.38 2.70 -10.76
N LEU A 200 1.39 3.02 -9.94
CA LEU A 200 1.65 3.60 -8.62
C LEU A 200 2.27 2.52 -7.71
N ALA A 201 3.45 2.79 -7.15
CA ALA A 201 4.20 1.83 -6.34
C ALA A 201 3.68 1.73 -4.91
N GLU A 202 2.92 2.73 -4.45
CA GLU A 202 2.30 2.78 -3.13
C GLU A 202 0.81 3.08 -3.32
N LYS A 203 0.01 2.05 -3.63
CA LYS A 203 -1.45 2.15 -3.58
C LYS A 203 -1.88 2.28 -2.12
N GLY A 204 -2.01 3.52 -1.63
CA GLY A 204 -2.55 3.78 -0.29
C GLY A 204 -2.00 4.96 0.50
N SER A 205 -1.31 5.92 -0.12
CA SER A 205 -0.85 7.12 0.59
C SER A 205 -0.72 8.30 -0.34
N ARG A 206 -1.85 8.89 -0.74
CA ARG A 206 -1.79 10.33 -1.01
C ARG A 206 -1.67 11.01 0.36
N ALA A 207 -0.52 11.60 0.63
CA ALA A 207 -0.43 12.58 1.70
C ALA A 207 -1.51 13.63 1.41
N PRO A 208 -2.41 13.94 2.36
CA PRO A 208 -3.40 14.97 2.12
C PRO A 208 -2.67 16.29 1.79
N ALA A 209 -3.14 17.08 0.83
CA ALA A 209 -2.63 18.45 0.66
C ALA A 209 -3.02 19.35 1.87
N CYS A 210 -4.05 18.91 2.59
CA CYS A 210 -4.66 19.57 3.73
C CYS A 210 -5.40 18.53 4.58
N VAL A 211 -5.61 18.81 5.86
CA VAL A 211 -6.43 18.00 6.77
C VAL A 211 -7.90 18.38 6.57
N ALA A 212 -8.75 17.38 6.35
CA ALA A 212 -10.19 17.61 6.29
C ALA A 212 -10.71 18.18 7.62
N PRO A 213 -11.64 19.15 7.61
CA PRO A 213 -12.25 19.66 8.84
C PRO A 213 -12.84 18.53 9.69
N ALA A 214 -12.69 18.64 11.00
CA ALA A 214 -13.21 17.70 12.00
C ALA A 214 -12.83 16.21 11.81
N SER A 215 -11.67 15.93 11.20
CA SER A 215 -11.24 14.56 10.86
C SER A 215 -10.23 13.95 11.83
N LEU A 216 -9.53 14.76 12.62
CA LEU A 216 -8.49 14.29 13.53
C LEU A 216 -9.10 13.73 14.82
N SER A 217 -8.62 12.54 15.21
CA SER A 217 -8.99 11.86 16.45
C SER A 217 -8.15 12.36 17.64
N LEU A 218 -8.48 11.91 18.85
CA LEU A 218 -7.76 12.26 20.07
C LEU A 218 -6.26 11.94 19.98
N CYS A 219 -5.45 12.81 20.54
CA CYS A 219 -3.98 12.75 20.58
C CYS A 219 -3.27 12.73 19.22
N ILE A 220 -3.96 13.10 18.14
CA ILE A 220 -3.37 13.35 16.82
C ILE A 220 -2.94 14.83 16.72
N GLN A 221 -1.81 15.08 16.05
CA GLN A 221 -1.23 16.41 15.84
C GLN A 221 -2.19 17.33 15.04
N CYS A 222 -2.37 18.55 15.51
CA CYS A 222 -3.23 19.57 14.90
C CYS A 222 -2.52 20.93 14.84
N LEU A 223 -2.90 21.75 13.88
CA LEU A 223 -2.59 23.18 13.83
C LEU A 223 -3.73 24.00 14.49
N HIS A 224 -4.97 23.62 14.18
CA HIS A 224 -6.19 24.31 14.59
C HIS A 224 -7.28 23.37 15.11
N SER A 225 -8.18 23.86 15.96
CA SER A 225 -9.30 23.09 16.51
C SER A 225 -10.28 22.64 15.43
N GLY A 226 -10.41 23.39 14.34
CA GLY A 226 -11.24 23.01 13.19
C GLY A 226 -10.82 21.71 12.52
N GLN A 227 -9.63 21.18 12.81
CA GLN A 227 -9.17 19.88 12.31
C GLN A 227 -9.62 18.73 13.23
N CYS A 228 -9.92 19.01 14.49
CA CYS A 228 -10.27 18.01 15.51
C CYS A 228 -11.75 17.64 15.44
N LYS A 229 -12.07 16.37 15.68
CA LYS A 229 -13.45 15.85 15.68
C LYS A 229 -14.35 16.67 16.62
N SER A 230 -15.64 16.80 16.27
CA SER A 230 -16.64 17.49 17.08
C SER A 230 -16.58 17.09 18.55
N GLY A 231 -16.60 18.08 19.46
CA GLY A 231 -16.44 17.90 20.90
C GLY A 231 -15.00 17.82 21.40
N THR A 232 -14.01 18.01 20.53
CA THR A 232 -12.58 18.08 20.89
C THR A 232 -11.96 19.36 20.33
N TYR A 233 -10.82 19.77 20.88
CA TYR A 233 -10.12 20.99 20.42
C TYR A 233 -8.60 20.77 20.34
N CYS A 234 -7.91 21.66 19.62
CA CYS A 234 -6.47 21.58 19.48
C CYS A 234 -5.77 22.21 20.70
N ASP A 235 -5.07 21.41 21.50
CA ASP A 235 -4.41 21.89 22.70
C ASP A 235 -3.31 22.93 22.37
N PRO A 236 -3.32 24.14 22.98
CA PRO A 236 -2.37 25.20 22.66
C PRO A 236 -0.90 24.91 23.03
N PHE A 237 -0.65 23.98 23.96
CA PHE A 237 0.70 23.61 24.40
C PHE A 237 1.22 22.39 23.62
N MET A 238 0.41 21.34 23.54
CA MET A 238 0.78 20.06 22.92
C MET A 238 0.60 20.05 21.41
N LYS A 239 -0.28 20.91 20.87
CA LYS A 239 -0.75 20.91 19.48
C LYS A 239 -1.26 19.55 19.03
N LYS A 240 -2.13 18.97 19.87
CA LYS A 240 -2.84 17.71 19.66
C LYS A 240 -4.31 17.85 20.01
N CYS A 241 -5.18 17.09 19.34
CA CYS A 241 -6.61 17.08 19.64
C CYS A 241 -6.88 16.44 21.00
N VAL A 242 -7.56 17.15 21.90
CA VAL A 242 -7.91 16.69 23.26
C VAL A 242 -9.37 16.95 23.56
N ALA A 243 -9.95 16.15 24.46
CA ALA A 243 -11.33 16.37 24.91
C ALA A 243 -11.40 17.48 25.99
N ASN A 244 -10.34 17.67 26.78
CA ASN A 244 -10.26 18.67 27.84
C ASN A 244 -8.79 19.04 28.16
N SER A 245 -8.59 20.10 28.94
CA SER A 245 -7.27 20.67 29.25
C SER A 245 -6.41 19.85 30.19
N LYS A 246 -6.99 18.84 30.85
CA LYS A 246 -6.26 17.93 31.75
C LYS A 246 -5.79 16.65 31.04
N GLN A 247 -6.23 16.43 29.81
CA GLN A 247 -5.92 15.21 29.07
C GLN A 247 -4.49 15.26 28.53
N GLY A 248 -3.58 14.46 29.09
CA GLY A 248 -2.26 14.23 28.53
C GLY A 248 -2.30 13.39 27.25
N CYS A 249 -1.38 13.66 26.33
CA CYS A 249 -1.17 12.84 25.13
C CYS A 249 0.25 12.26 25.10
N TYR A 250 0.39 11.11 24.42
CA TYR A 250 1.70 10.48 24.22
C TYR A 250 2.63 11.39 23.39
N LYS A 251 3.96 11.25 23.56
CA LYS A 251 4.96 11.98 22.77
C LYS A 251 4.91 11.62 21.28
N PRO A 252 5.31 12.51 20.35
CA PRO A 252 5.90 13.84 20.58
C PRO A 252 4.85 14.91 20.87
N LEU A 253 5.24 15.97 21.60
CA LEU A 253 4.43 17.15 21.92
C LEU A 253 5.12 18.39 21.32
N ALA A 254 4.36 19.39 20.84
CA ALA A 254 4.97 20.60 20.29
C ALA A 254 5.65 21.46 21.37
N GLU A 255 5.11 21.45 22.59
CA GLU A 255 5.59 22.21 23.76
C GLU A 255 5.72 23.72 23.46
N CYS A 256 4.62 24.36 23.06
CA CYS A 256 4.59 25.77 22.68
C CYS A 256 4.66 26.71 23.89
N ARG A 257 5.60 27.66 23.86
CA ARG A 257 5.78 28.71 24.88
C ARG A 257 6.13 30.05 24.20
N PRO A 258 5.26 31.08 24.28
CA PRO A 258 3.93 31.10 24.90
C PRO A 258 2.93 30.16 24.21
N LEU A 259 1.78 29.92 24.84
CA LEU A 259 0.74 29.00 24.32
C LEU A 259 0.27 29.44 22.93
N CYS A 260 0.23 28.50 21.99
CA CYS A 260 -0.17 28.78 20.61
C CYS A 260 -1.67 28.50 20.42
N HIS A 261 -2.50 29.49 20.75
CA HIS A 261 -3.95 29.38 20.67
C HIS A 261 -4.47 29.27 19.24
N ASP A 262 -5.69 28.78 19.10
CA ASP A 262 -6.31 28.48 17.79
C ASP A 262 -6.46 29.69 16.86
N ARG A 263 -6.58 30.90 17.43
CA ARG A 263 -6.70 32.17 16.69
C ARG A 263 -5.34 32.70 16.18
N MET A 264 -4.25 32.10 16.62
CA MET A 264 -2.90 32.51 16.22
C MET A 264 -2.50 31.79 14.94
N ASP A 265 -1.74 32.48 14.10
CA ASP A 265 -1.06 31.87 12.97
C ASP A 265 0.00 30.87 13.48
N PRO A 266 -0.10 29.56 13.16
CA PRO A 266 0.89 28.58 13.57
C PRO A 266 2.32 28.95 13.17
N ALA A 267 2.52 29.68 12.06
CA ALA A 267 3.82 30.16 11.61
C ALA A 267 4.47 31.19 12.55
N LYS A 268 3.69 31.83 13.42
CA LYS A 268 4.17 32.86 14.37
C LYS A 268 4.35 32.34 15.79
N CYS A 269 4.06 31.06 16.03
CA CYS A 269 4.16 30.46 17.35
C CYS A 269 5.54 29.85 17.60
N THR A 270 6.05 30.04 18.82
CA THR A 270 7.33 29.46 19.26
C THR A 270 7.07 28.15 20.02
N CYS A 271 7.51 27.03 19.44
CA CYS A 271 7.35 25.69 20.02
C CYS A 271 8.69 24.94 20.04
N ARG A 272 8.89 24.08 21.04
CA ARG A 272 10.16 23.35 21.24
C ARG A 272 10.42 22.33 20.14
N ASP A 273 9.39 21.66 19.64
CA ASP A 273 9.55 20.65 18.59
C ASP A 273 9.79 21.32 17.23
N ALA A 274 10.96 21.07 16.63
CA ALA A 274 11.39 21.66 15.38
C ALA A 274 10.50 21.33 14.17
N ARG A 275 9.60 20.35 14.28
CA ARG A 275 8.63 20.05 13.23
C ARG A 275 7.49 21.05 13.21
N PHE A 276 7.21 21.77 14.29
CA PHE A 276 6.13 22.74 14.33
C PHE A 276 6.53 24.09 13.69
N PRO A 277 5.67 24.69 12.85
CA PRO A 277 4.39 24.18 12.33
C PRO A 277 4.51 23.37 11.03
N ALA A 278 5.55 23.61 10.23
CA ALA A 278 5.60 23.22 8.81
C ALA A 278 5.65 21.71 8.55
N SER A 279 6.18 20.93 9.48
CA SER A 279 6.28 19.46 9.42
C SER A 279 5.49 18.78 10.55
N TRP A 280 4.62 19.53 11.24
CA TRP A 280 3.84 19.04 12.37
C TRP A 280 2.48 18.52 11.95
N GLN A 281 1.78 19.29 11.13
CA GLN A 281 0.51 18.89 10.52
C GLN A 281 0.25 19.78 9.30
N LEU A 282 -0.53 19.27 8.34
CA LEU A 282 -0.95 19.97 7.14
C LEU A 282 -2.01 21.05 7.45
N PRO A 283 -2.19 22.07 6.61
CA PRO A 283 -3.23 23.09 6.80
C PRO A 283 -4.65 22.49 6.72
N THR A 284 -5.65 23.15 7.28
CA THR A 284 -7.05 22.74 7.12
C THR A 284 -7.51 22.97 5.68
N CYS A 285 -8.25 22.02 5.10
CA CYS A 285 -8.82 22.21 3.77
C CYS A 285 -9.84 23.37 3.78
N GLN A 286 -9.75 24.29 2.83
CA GLN A 286 -10.77 25.35 2.66
C GLN A 286 -12.01 24.78 1.95
N ALA A 287 -13.20 25.15 2.43
CA ALA A 287 -14.46 24.77 1.81
C ALA A 287 -14.85 25.80 0.73
N GLY A 288 -15.04 25.37 -0.52
CA GLY A 288 -15.77 26.16 -1.53
C GLY A 288 -15.41 25.95 -3.00
N VAL A 289 -16.01 24.94 -3.66
CA VAL A 289 -16.80 25.14 -4.88
C VAL A 289 -17.99 24.18 -4.80
N THR A 290 -19.19 24.73 -4.89
CA THR A 290 -20.48 24.08 -4.64
C THR A 290 -20.88 23.13 -5.78
N ALA A 291 -21.21 21.88 -5.45
CA ALA A 291 -22.22 21.11 -6.17
C ALA A 291 -23.58 21.33 -5.46
N PRO A 292 -24.70 21.44 -6.18
CA PRO A 292 -25.98 21.78 -5.58
C PRO A 292 -26.41 20.73 -4.55
N ALA A 293 -26.72 21.20 -3.34
CA ALA A 293 -27.29 20.39 -2.28
C ALA A 293 -28.74 20.00 -2.62
N PRO A 294 -29.17 18.74 -2.40
CA PRO A 294 -30.59 18.44 -2.30
C PRO A 294 -31.18 19.09 -1.04
N ALA A 295 -32.35 19.68 -1.19
CA ALA A 295 -33.05 20.48 -0.19
C ALA A 295 -33.34 19.73 1.13
N PRO A 296 -33.42 20.44 2.27
CA PRO A 296 -33.74 19.84 3.56
C PRO A 296 -35.22 19.44 3.64
N GLY A 297 -35.49 18.15 3.69
CA GLY A 297 -36.80 17.61 4.08
C GLY A 297 -36.91 17.60 5.60
N GLU A 298 -37.87 18.36 6.14
CA GLU A 298 -38.26 18.32 7.55
C GLU A 298 -38.71 16.92 7.96
N TRP A 299 -38.08 16.35 8.99
CA TRP A 299 -38.64 15.24 9.76
C TRP A 299 -39.05 15.74 11.14
N ARG A 300 -40.37 15.78 11.37
CA ARG A 300 -40.96 15.93 12.71
C ARG A 300 -40.75 14.65 13.50
N VAL A 301 -40.44 14.81 14.78
CA VAL A 301 -40.37 13.73 15.77
C VAL A 301 -41.77 13.48 16.35
N PRO A 302 -42.25 12.23 16.44
CA PRO A 302 -43.23 11.85 17.43
C PRO A 302 -42.59 11.05 18.57
N GLY A 303 -42.69 11.64 19.76
CA GLY A 303 -43.06 11.04 21.05
C GLY A 303 -42.75 9.58 21.36
N ASN A 304 -42.04 9.44 22.49
CA ASN A 304 -41.92 8.30 23.39
C ASN A 304 -43.23 7.49 23.57
N GLY A 305 -43.13 6.17 23.48
CA GLY A 305 -44.19 5.26 23.92
C GLY A 305 -43.90 3.79 23.67
N GLY A 306 -43.77 3.00 24.74
CA GLY A 306 -44.12 1.57 24.72
C GLY A 306 -42.96 0.56 24.66
N ARG A 307 -42.48 0.18 25.85
CA ARG A 307 -41.75 -1.08 26.10
C ARG A 307 -42.63 -2.28 25.71
N ARG A 308 -42.17 -3.12 24.78
CA ARG A 308 -42.60 -4.53 24.68
C ARG A 308 -41.42 -5.45 24.38
N SER A 309 -41.29 -6.44 25.26
CA SER A 309 -40.47 -7.63 25.18
C SER A 309 -40.88 -8.51 24.01
N GLY A 310 -39.92 -8.85 23.15
CA GLY A 310 -40.01 -9.91 22.14
C GLY A 310 -38.61 -10.46 21.88
N GLY A 311 -38.46 -11.79 21.98
CA GLY A 311 -37.20 -12.51 21.83
C GLY A 311 -36.54 -12.32 20.46
N PRO A 312 -35.28 -12.78 20.30
CA PRO A 312 -34.48 -12.50 19.12
C PRO A 312 -35.12 -13.09 17.86
N ALA A 313 -35.44 -12.21 16.90
CA ALA A 313 -35.78 -12.61 15.54
C ALA A 313 -34.53 -13.15 14.82
N PRO A 314 -34.67 -14.09 13.86
CA PRO A 314 -33.54 -14.68 13.15
C PRO A 314 -32.86 -13.62 12.28
N VAL A 315 -31.54 -13.48 12.43
CA VAL A 315 -30.71 -12.60 11.60
C VAL A 315 -30.71 -13.12 10.15
N PRO A 316 -30.78 -12.26 9.12
CA PRO A 316 -30.68 -12.70 7.73
C PRO A 316 -29.35 -13.42 7.51
N ALA A 317 -29.41 -14.61 6.94
CA ALA A 317 -28.22 -15.38 6.59
C ALA A 317 -27.35 -14.55 5.63
N ILE A 318 -26.18 -14.11 6.11
CA ILE A 318 -25.16 -13.51 5.26
C ILE A 318 -24.83 -14.58 4.20
N SER A 319 -25.13 -14.26 2.95
CA SER A 319 -24.95 -15.14 1.80
C SER A 319 -23.51 -15.63 1.70
N GLN A 320 -23.36 -16.95 1.59
CA GLN A 320 -22.08 -17.64 1.44
C GLN A 320 -21.25 -17.01 0.31
N PRO A 321 -19.91 -16.97 0.42
CA PRO A 321 -19.06 -16.41 -0.63
C PRO A 321 -19.30 -17.15 -1.96
N THR A 322 -19.68 -16.40 -2.99
CA THR A 322 -19.74 -16.89 -4.36
C THR A 322 -18.33 -17.20 -4.84
N GLY A 323 -18.04 -18.49 -4.98
CA GLY A 323 -16.71 -19.02 -5.30
C GLY A 323 -16.04 -19.58 -4.06
N GLY A 324 -16.10 -20.89 -3.86
CA GLY A 324 -15.55 -21.60 -2.70
C GLY A 324 -14.02 -21.57 -2.57
N GLN A 325 -13.34 -20.62 -3.20
CA GLN A 325 -11.88 -20.45 -3.15
C GLN A 325 -11.50 -19.18 -2.40
N VAL A 326 -10.33 -19.23 -1.76
CA VAL A 326 -9.74 -18.10 -1.07
C VAL A 326 -9.44 -16.95 -2.06
N SER A 327 -9.62 -15.70 -1.65
CA SER A 327 -9.31 -14.55 -2.49
C SER A 327 -7.80 -14.40 -2.73
N GLN A 328 -7.42 -13.77 -3.85
CA GLN A 328 -6.02 -13.49 -4.16
C GLN A 328 -5.35 -12.65 -3.06
N GLN A 329 -6.08 -11.70 -2.48
CA GLN A 329 -5.63 -10.86 -1.38
C GLN A 329 -5.30 -11.68 -0.12
N ALA A 330 -6.23 -12.53 0.32
CA ALA A 330 -6.04 -13.39 1.48
C ALA A 330 -4.87 -14.37 1.28
N TRP A 331 -4.76 -14.96 0.10
CA TRP A 331 -3.66 -15.87 -0.24
C TRP A 331 -2.30 -15.17 -0.30
N ALA A 332 -2.25 -13.95 -0.86
CA ALA A 332 -1.03 -13.15 -0.89
C ALA A 332 -0.58 -12.79 0.52
N TYR A 333 -1.49 -12.40 1.42
CA TYR A 333 -1.16 -12.14 2.82
C TYR A 333 -0.55 -13.36 3.51
N PHE A 334 -1.17 -14.53 3.32
CA PHE A 334 -0.67 -15.79 3.88
C PHE A 334 0.78 -16.07 3.48
N LYS A 335 1.14 -15.84 2.21
CA LYS A 335 2.52 -15.99 1.73
C LYS A 335 3.45 -14.98 2.40
N LEU A 336 3.08 -13.70 2.43
CA LEU A 336 3.88 -12.63 3.03
C LEU A 336 4.15 -12.88 4.51
N LEU A 337 3.15 -13.32 5.28
CA LEU A 337 3.32 -13.61 6.69
C LEU A 337 4.24 -14.83 6.91
N ASN A 338 4.13 -15.87 6.08
CA ASN A 338 5.06 -17.00 6.14
C ASN A 338 6.50 -16.58 5.80
N ASP A 339 6.69 -15.71 4.82
CA ASP A 339 8.01 -15.21 4.44
C ASP A 339 8.59 -14.30 5.54
N LEU A 340 7.76 -13.46 6.19
CA LEU A 340 8.15 -12.68 7.36
C LEU A 340 8.60 -13.57 8.53
N ARG A 341 7.84 -14.63 8.83
CA ARG A 341 8.20 -15.59 9.88
C ARG A 341 9.49 -16.33 9.54
N ALA A 342 9.69 -16.71 8.28
CA ALA A 342 10.92 -17.35 7.83
C ALA A 342 12.14 -16.44 7.99
N ALA A 343 12.00 -15.14 7.77
CA ALA A 343 13.07 -14.16 7.95
C ALA A 343 13.32 -13.76 9.42
N GLY A 344 12.31 -13.91 10.30
CA GLY A 344 12.33 -13.33 11.64
C GLY A 344 12.03 -11.83 11.62
N PHE A 345 11.65 -11.28 12.78
CA PHE A 345 11.25 -9.88 12.89
C PHE A 345 11.38 -9.36 14.33
N THR A 346 11.65 -8.06 14.49
CA THR A 346 11.67 -7.39 15.79
C THR A 346 10.43 -6.51 15.91
N CYS A 347 9.56 -6.81 16.87
CA CYS A 347 8.35 -6.02 17.13
C CYS A 347 8.70 -4.65 17.73
N SER A 348 7.75 -3.71 17.70
CA SER A 348 7.95 -2.34 18.18
C SER A 348 8.30 -2.23 19.67
N SER A 349 7.93 -3.21 20.50
CA SER A 349 8.42 -3.31 21.90
C SER A 349 9.89 -3.74 22.03
N GLY A 350 10.60 -4.00 20.93
CA GLY A 350 11.95 -4.57 20.93
C GLY A 350 11.98 -6.09 21.04
N LYS A 351 10.84 -6.78 21.23
CA LYS A 351 10.80 -8.24 21.24
C LYS A 351 11.21 -8.80 19.88
N ARG A 352 12.36 -9.50 19.86
CA ARG A 352 12.91 -10.15 18.67
C ARG A 352 12.39 -11.58 18.54
N PHE A 353 11.87 -11.91 17.37
CA PHE A 353 11.56 -13.27 16.94
C PHE A 353 12.62 -13.73 15.94
N ARG A 354 13.29 -14.85 16.23
CA ARG A 354 14.29 -15.45 15.34
C ARG A 354 13.63 -15.99 14.06
N PRO A 355 14.39 -16.15 12.96
CA PRO A 355 13.95 -16.88 11.78
C PRO A 355 13.25 -18.19 12.14
N ASN A 356 12.03 -18.39 11.64
CA ASN A 356 11.23 -19.60 11.84
C ASN A 356 10.90 -20.23 10.47
N PRO A 357 11.68 -21.23 10.02
CA PRO A 357 11.50 -21.83 8.70
C PRO A 357 10.23 -22.69 8.60
N ARG A 358 9.60 -23.03 9.73
CA ARG A 358 8.36 -23.82 9.72
C ARG A 358 7.19 -22.96 9.27
N ARG A 359 6.82 -23.11 7.99
CA ARG A 359 5.66 -22.44 7.39
C ARG A 359 4.36 -22.86 8.07
N MET A 360 3.49 -21.89 8.33
CA MET A 360 2.11 -22.14 8.71
C MET A 360 1.35 -22.72 7.52
N ARG A 361 0.41 -23.62 7.80
CA ARG A 361 -0.54 -24.16 6.83
C ARG A 361 -1.81 -23.32 6.79
N PHE A 362 -2.43 -23.19 5.63
CA PHE A 362 -3.69 -22.45 5.47
C PHE A 362 -4.88 -23.38 5.75
N ASP A 363 -5.84 -22.96 6.59
CA ASP A 363 -7.05 -23.75 6.90
C ASP A 363 -8.31 -23.09 6.34
N CYS A 364 -9.01 -23.80 5.44
CA CYS A 364 -10.18 -23.29 4.75
C CYS A 364 -11.41 -23.11 5.65
N LYS A 365 -11.55 -23.95 6.69
CA LYS A 365 -12.59 -23.75 7.72
C LYS A 365 -12.34 -22.47 8.53
N LEU A 366 -11.08 -22.26 8.93
CA LEU A 366 -10.67 -21.05 9.67
C LEU A 366 -10.74 -19.79 8.80
N TRP A 367 -10.47 -19.92 7.50
CA TRP A 367 -10.67 -18.86 6.52
C TRP A 367 -12.13 -18.44 6.43
N LYS A 368 -13.06 -19.39 6.36
CA LYS A 368 -14.48 -19.10 6.30
C LYS A 368 -14.95 -18.31 7.52
N ALA A 369 -14.49 -18.67 8.72
CA ALA A 369 -14.77 -17.91 9.95
C ALA A 369 -14.21 -16.48 9.88
N SER A 370 -12.99 -16.32 9.37
CA SER A 370 -12.31 -15.04 9.23
C SER A 370 -12.97 -14.13 8.17
N LEU A 371 -13.37 -14.71 7.04
CA LEU A 371 -14.02 -14.01 5.95
C LEU A 371 -15.40 -13.50 6.37
N LEU A 372 -16.21 -14.38 6.97
CA LEU A 372 -17.54 -14.03 7.47
C LEU A 372 -17.47 -12.90 8.50
N HIS A 373 -16.48 -12.90 9.40
CA HIS A 373 -16.30 -11.80 10.35
C HIS A 373 -15.92 -10.48 9.66
N SER A 374 -15.08 -10.54 8.64
CA SER A 374 -14.70 -9.35 7.87
C SER A 374 -15.90 -8.78 7.10
N GLN A 375 -16.75 -9.65 6.54
CA GLN A 375 -18.00 -9.27 5.88
C GLN A 375 -19.03 -8.71 6.87
N ASP A 376 -19.14 -9.30 8.05
CA ASP A 376 -20.01 -8.85 9.13
C ASP A 376 -19.65 -7.42 9.59
N MET A 377 -18.36 -7.19 9.88
CA MET A 377 -17.84 -5.86 10.22
C MET A 377 -18.11 -4.83 9.12
N ALA A 378 -17.94 -5.22 7.85
CA ALA A 378 -18.18 -4.34 6.70
C ALA A 378 -19.67 -4.02 6.51
N ALA A 379 -20.54 -5.04 6.60
CA ALA A 379 -21.98 -4.91 6.35
C ALA A 379 -22.70 -4.17 7.49
N ASN A 380 -22.28 -4.40 8.73
CA ASN A 380 -22.96 -3.88 9.92
C ASN A 380 -22.24 -2.69 10.58
N GLY A 381 -21.22 -2.14 9.91
CA GLY A 381 -20.61 -0.86 10.26
C GLY A 381 -19.90 -0.84 11.62
N PHE A 382 -19.26 -1.94 12.02
CA PHE A 382 -18.51 -2.04 13.28
C PHE A 382 -17.10 -2.56 13.09
N PHE A 383 -16.23 -2.35 14.08
CA PHE A 383 -14.86 -2.87 14.08
C PHE A 383 -14.51 -3.41 15.47
N SER A 384 -14.65 -4.71 15.66
CA SER A 384 -14.49 -5.37 16.96
C SER A 384 -14.09 -6.85 16.80
N HIS A 385 -13.40 -7.39 17.79
CA HIS A 385 -13.13 -8.83 17.90
C HIS A 385 -14.40 -9.64 18.17
N THR A 386 -15.36 -9.03 18.87
CA THR A 386 -16.65 -9.62 19.20
C THR A 386 -17.70 -9.16 18.18
N SER A 387 -18.43 -10.11 17.60
CA SER A 387 -19.55 -9.80 16.72
C SER A 387 -20.66 -9.08 17.50
N GLN A 388 -21.51 -8.32 16.82
CA GLN A 388 -22.61 -7.59 17.48
C GLN A 388 -23.61 -8.52 18.19
N ASP A 389 -23.71 -9.77 17.75
CA ASP A 389 -24.50 -10.83 18.38
C ASP A 389 -23.79 -11.53 19.55
N GLY A 390 -22.64 -11.00 20.00
CA GLY A 390 -21.88 -11.51 21.14
C GLY A 390 -20.91 -12.65 20.82
N ARG A 391 -20.90 -13.20 19.59
CA ARG A 391 -19.96 -14.28 19.25
C ARG A 391 -18.51 -13.82 19.33
N THR A 392 -17.69 -14.61 20.01
CA THR A 392 -16.23 -14.43 20.07
C THR A 392 -15.55 -15.02 18.82
N PRO A 393 -14.25 -14.73 18.60
CA PRO A 393 -13.47 -15.41 17.55
C PRO A 393 -13.54 -16.94 17.66
N TRP A 394 -13.61 -17.47 18.88
CA TRP A 394 -13.64 -18.90 19.14
C TRP A 394 -14.99 -19.52 18.76
N ASP A 395 -16.09 -18.81 19.00
CA ASP A 395 -17.42 -19.24 18.59
C ASP A 395 -17.55 -19.27 17.07
N ARG A 396 -17.00 -18.25 16.38
CA ARG A 396 -16.99 -18.20 14.92
C ARG A 396 -16.15 -19.32 14.30
N ALA A 397 -15.01 -19.67 14.91
CA ALA A 397 -14.21 -20.81 14.48
C ALA A 397 -14.95 -22.14 14.70
N ARG A 398 -15.54 -22.34 15.89
CA ARG A 398 -16.34 -23.54 16.20
C ARG A 398 -17.50 -23.75 15.24
N ALA A 399 -18.19 -22.67 14.87
CA ALA A 399 -19.29 -22.70 13.91
C ALA A 399 -18.87 -23.20 12.50
N GLN A 400 -17.57 -23.15 12.16
CA GLN A 400 -17.03 -23.72 10.92
C GLN A 400 -16.40 -25.11 11.11
N GLY A 401 -16.56 -25.73 12.28
CA GLY A 401 -15.98 -27.04 12.60
C GLY A 401 -14.46 -26.99 12.75
N THR A 402 -13.93 -25.88 13.27
CA THR A 402 -12.50 -25.67 13.55
C THR A 402 -12.32 -24.92 14.88
N SER A 403 -11.09 -24.61 15.25
CA SER A 403 -10.76 -23.85 16.46
C SER A 403 -9.72 -22.77 16.15
N ALA A 404 -9.59 -21.79 17.04
CA ALA A 404 -8.56 -20.78 16.97
C ALA A 404 -8.03 -20.51 18.38
N GLN A 405 -6.79 -20.01 18.47
CA GLN A 405 -6.19 -19.49 19.72
C GLN A 405 -5.49 -18.14 19.52
N GLY A 406 -5.65 -17.49 18.36
CA GLY A 406 -5.27 -16.09 18.15
C GLY A 406 -6.14 -15.42 17.08
N GLN A 407 -6.36 -14.11 17.23
CA GLN A 407 -6.98 -13.27 16.20
C GLN A 407 -6.35 -11.88 16.19
N ASN A 408 -6.11 -11.34 15.00
CA ASN A 408 -5.96 -9.90 14.80
C ASN A 408 -6.99 -9.43 13.77
N ILE A 409 -7.55 -8.22 13.96
CA ILE A 409 -8.39 -7.55 12.98
C ILE A 409 -7.70 -6.27 12.51
N ALA A 410 -7.87 -5.94 11.23
CA ALA A 410 -7.35 -4.72 10.64
C ALA A 410 -8.38 -4.14 9.68
N ALA A 411 -8.38 -2.81 9.54
CA ALA A 411 -9.23 -2.13 8.59
C ALA A 411 -8.52 -0.93 7.96
N GLY A 412 -9.02 -0.47 6.82
CA GLY A 412 -8.55 0.74 6.13
C GLY A 412 -7.46 0.52 5.07
N ARG A 413 -6.72 -0.59 5.11
CA ARG A 413 -5.73 -0.95 4.08
C ARG A 413 -6.34 -1.89 3.06
N SER A 414 -6.14 -1.64 1.76
CA SER A 414 -6.68 -2.47 0.68
C SER A 414 -5.76 -3.60 0.24
N SER A 415 -4.46 -3.52 0.56
CA SER A 415 -3.44 -4.45 0.11
C SER A 415 -2.95 -5.38 1.22
N PRO A 416 -2.62 -6.64 0.90
CA PRO A 416 -2.00 -7.58 1.83
C PRO A 416 -0.73 -7.05 2.51
N GLU A 417 0.16 -6.41 1.74
CA GLU A 417 1.41 -5.82 2.21
C GLU A 417 1.15 -4.66 3.18
N GLY A 418 0.23 -3.76 2.82
CA GLY A 418 -0.14 -2.62 3.64
C GLY A 418 -0.76 -3.06 4.97
N THR A 419 -1.63 -4.07 4.93
CA THR A 419 -2.22 -4.68 6.13
C THR A 419 -1.17 -5.40 6.97
N LEU A 420 -0.19 -6.09 6.37
CA LEU A 420 0.90 -6.74 7.12
C LEU A 420 1.79 -5.71 7.80
N GLN A 421 2.16 -4.64 7.10
CA GLN A 421 2.94 -3.54 7.66
C GLN A 421 2.20 -2.83 8.79
N GLN A 422 0.91 -2.56 8.62
CA GLN A 422 0.05 -2.03 9.68
C GLN A 422 0.10 -2.95 10.90
N ASN A 423 -0.05 -4.25 10.71
CA ASN A 423 -0.03 -5.21 11.81
C ASN A 423 1.35 -5.36 12.47
N GLN A 424 2.45 -5.13 11.75
CA GLN A 424 3.80 -5.13 12.32
C GLN A 424 4.03 -3.95 13.28
N GLN A 425 3.38 -2.81 13.04
CA GLN A 425 3.55 -1.60 13.87
C GLN A 425 2.88 -1.73 15.24
N PHE A 426 1.78 -2.49 15.32
CA PHE A 426 1.10 -2.77 16.58
C PHE A 426 1.75 -3.97 17.29
N ASP A 427 2.38 -3.72 18.43
CA ASP A 427 3.16 -4.74 19.14
C ASP A 427 2.35 -6.01 19.46
N GLY A 428 1.12 -5.86 19.94
CA GLY A 428 0.23 -6.99 20.20
C GLY A 428 -0.04 -7.84 18.94
N PHE A 429 -0.27 -7.21 17.80
CA PHE A 429 -0.50 -7.91 16.54
C PHE A 429 0.78 -8.59 16.04
N CYS A 430 1.92 -7.90 16.13
CA CYS A 430 3.23 -8.45 15.79
C CYS A 430 3.56 -9.70 16.62
N ARG A 431 3.33 -9.66 17.93
CA ARG A 431 3.55 -10.80 18.83
C ARG A 431 2.67 -12.00 18.47
N THR A 432 1.40 -11.77 18.14
CA THR A 432 0.50 -12.84 17.67
C THR A 432 0.99 -13.43 16.34
N MET A 433 1.30 -12.58 15.35
CA MET A 433 1.76 -13.00 14.02
C MET A 433 3.07 -13.80 14.05
N MET A 434 3.99 -13.43 14.93
CA MET A 434 5.33 -14.02 15.02
C MET A 434 5.42 -15.17 16.03
N ASN A 435 4.35 -15.46 16.79
CA ASN A 435 4.37 -16.51 17.81
C ASN A 435 4.68 -17.89 17.18
N PRO A 436 5.77 -18.57 17.58
CA PRO A 436 6.15 -19.86 17.00
C PRO A 436 5.17 -21.00 17.34
N ARG A 437 4.31 -20.84 18.35
CA ARG A 437 3.28 -21.82 18.72
C ARG A 437 2.26 -22.06 17.60
N PHE A 438 2.00 -21.06 16.75
CA PHE A 438 1.03 -21.18 15.67
C PHE A 438 1.62 -21.85 14.44
N HIS A 439 0.97 -22.93 13.99
CA HIS A 439 1.32 -23.66 12.76
C HIS A 439 0.17 -23.67 11.74
N VAL A 440 -1.00 -23.15 12.10
CA VAL A 440 -2.18 -23.05 11.25
C VAL A 440 -2.65 -21.61 11.22
N PHE A 441 -3.03 -21.12 10.04
CA PHE A 441 -3.38 -19.73 9.78
C PHE A 441 -4.54 -19.63 8.80
N ALA A 442 -5.32 -18.57 8.92
CA ALA A 442 -6.17 -18.10 7.82
C ALA A 442 -6.32 -16.58 7.82
N MET A 443 -6.63 -16.01 6.66
CA MET A 443 -6.90 -14.59 6.46
C MET A 443 -8.21 -14.41 5.71
N GLY A 444 -9.16 -13.69 6.30
CA GLY A 444 -10.38 -13.20 5.66
C GLY A 444 -10.20 -11.76 5.18
N TYR A 445 -10.78 -11.43 4.02
CA TYR A 445 -10.80 -10.08 3.46
C TYR A 445 -12.20 -9.75 2.95
N ALA A 446 -12.73 -8.60 3.34
CA ALA A 446 -13.99 -8.07 2.82
C ALA A 446 -13.84 -6.58 2.44
N PRO A 447 -14.26 -6.17 1.24
CA PRO A 447 -14.43 -4.76 0.90
C PRO A 447 -15.78 -4.23 1.43
N GLY A 448 -15.91 -2.90 1.49
CA GLY A 448 -17.13 -2.20 1.93
C GLY A 448 -17.01 -1.64 3.35
N GLY A 449 -18.13 -1.14 3.90
CA GLY A 449 -18.21 -0.57 5.25
C GLY A 449 -17.47 0.76 5.44
N ALA A 450 -17.53 1.31 6.66
CA ALA A 450 -16.98 2.63 6.99
C ALA A 450 -15.46 2.74 6.80
N TYR A 451 -14.74 1.62 6.85
CA TYR A 451 -13.29 1.57 6.65
C TYR A 451 -12.88 1.04 5.26
N ASN A 452 -13.83 0.82 4.34
CA ASN A 452 -13.66 0.29 2.96
C ASN A 452 -13.05 -1.11 2.81
N HIS A 453 -12.19 -1.54 3.74
CA HIS A 453 -11.47 -2.80 3.71
C HIS A 453 -11.36 -3.35 5.12
N TYR A 454 -11.76 -4.60 5.30
CA TYR A 454 -11.74 -5.31 6.57
C TYR A 454 -10.99 -6.62 6.43
N TRP A 455 -10.13 -6.89 7.40
CA TRP A 455 -9.29 -8.07 7.46
C TRP A 455 -9.41 -8.73 8.82
N THR A 456 -9.53 -10.04 8.81
CA THR A 456 -9.48 -10.85 10.03
C THR A 456 -8.47 -11.95 9.79
N GLN A 457 -7.43 -12.02 10.60
CA GLN A 457 -6.54 -13.17 10.61
C GLN A 457 -6.76 -13.98 11.87
N MET A 458 -6.79 -15.30 11.73
CA MET A 458 -6.96 -16.22 12.84
C MET A 458 -5.88 -17.29 12.81
N PHE A 459 -5.50 -17.74 14.00
CA PHE A 459 -4.37 -18.64 14.21
C PHE A 459 -4.79 -19.85 15.01
N ARG A 460 -4.21 -21.00 14.68
CA ARG A 460 -4.27 -22.20 15.50
C ARG A 460 -2.89 -22.82 15.72
N ASP A 461 -2.71 -23.47 16.86
CA ASP A 461 -1.48 -24.20 17.17
C ASP A 461 -1.17 -25.32 16.18
N ARG A 462 -1.87 -26.45 16.18
CA ARG A 462 -1.58 -27.62 15.34
C ARG A 462 -2.88 -28.23 14.78
N GLY A 463 -2.76 -29.34 14.06
CA GLY A 463 -3.89 -30.13 13.57
C GLY A 463 -4.06 -30.14 12.05
N ASN A 464 -4.98 -30.97 11.59
CA ASN A 464 -5.32 -31.10 10.17
C ASN A 464 -5.95 -29.81 9.65
N VAL A 465 -5.58 -29.42 8.43
CA VAL A 465 -6.17 -28.25 7.76
C VAL A 465 -7.03 -28.73 6.62
N ASP A 466 -8.14 -28.03 6.39
CA ASP A 466 -8.93 -28.15 5.19
C ASP A 466 -8.27 -27.35 4.05
N THR A 467 -8.12 -27.96 2.89
CA THR A 467 -7.49 -27.36 1.69
C THR A 467 -8.48 -27.12 0.55
N SER A 468 -9.78 -27.38 0.78
CA SER A 468 -10.84 -27.31 -0.23
C SER A 468 -10.93 -25.96 -0.97
N CYS A 469 -10.54 -24.88 -0.30
CA CYS A 469 -10.58 -23.51 -0.80
C CYS A 469 -9.29 -23.01 -1.47
N TYR A 470 -8.28 -23.87 -1.65
CA TYR A 470 -7.00 -23.43 -2.20
C TYR A 470 -7.17 -22.91 -3.64
N PRO A 471 -6.42 -21.87 -4.07
CA PRO A 471 -6.44 -21.40 -5.45
C PRO A 471 -5.99 -22.51 -6.42
N ARG A 472 -6.61 -22.63 -7.60
CA ARG A 472 -6.27 -23.68 -8.59
C ARG A 472 -4.78 -23.71 -8.95
N ALA A 473 -4.14 -22.53 -9.06
CA ALA A 473 -2.71 -22.41 -9.34
C ALA A 473 -1.79 -22.96 -8.23
N SER A 474 -2.30 -23.14 -7.01
CA SER A 474 -1.53 -23.68 -5.88
C SER A 474 -1.60 -25.20 -5.76
N MET A 475 -2.57 -25.85 -6.39
CA MET A 475 -2.68 -27.32 -6.42
C MET A 475 -1.66 -27.94 -7.39
N VAL A 476 -1.28 -27.22 -8.45
CA VAL A 476 -0.27 -27.67 -9.43
C VAL A 476 1.13 -27.80 -8.81
N GLN A 477 1.44 -27.04 -7.76
CA GLN A 477 2.74 -27.14 -7.06
C GLN A 477 2.81 -28.33 -6.08
N VAL A 478 1.67 -28.95 -5.73
CA VAL A 478 1.64 -30.11 -4.84
C VAL A 478 1.80 -31.41 -5.62
N ALA A 479 1.28 -31.48 -6.85
CA ALA A 479 1.39 -32.66 -7.72
C ALA A 479 2.79 -32.85 -8.35
N GLY A 480 3.65 -31.84 -8.34
CA GLY A 480 5.02 -31.90 -8.90
C GLY A 480 6.10 -32.37 -7.92
N ARG A 481 5.73 -32.98 -6.79
CA ARG A 481 6.65 -33.59 -5.82
C ARG A 481 6.20 -35.01 -5.51
N GLU A 482 6.21 -35.86 -6.52
CA GLU A 482 6.35 -37.29 -6.31
C GLU A 482 7.87 -37.57 -6.29
N PRO A 483 8.42 -38.24 -5.26
CA PRO A 483 9.84 -38.56 -5.25
C PRO A 483 10.09 -39.73 -6.23
N GLU A 484 10.82 -39.47 -7.31
CA GLU A 484 11.40 -40.54 -8.13
C GLU A 484 12.42 -41.33 -7.29
N PRO A 485 12.54 -42.66 -7.49
CA PRO A 485 13.34 -43.51 -6.63
C PRO A 485 14.83 -43.27 -6.88
N GLU A 486 15.57 -43.18 -5.79
CA GLU A 486 17.03 -43.02 -5.76
C GLU A 486 17.69 -44.18 -6.51
N GLN A 487 18.20 -43.92 -7.71
CA GLN A 487 19.06 -44.87 -8.42
C GLN A 487 20.42 -44.92 -7.71
N ALA A 488 20.68 -46.08 -7.09
CA ALA A 488 21.96 -46.43 -6.54
C ALA A 488 23.06 -46.32 -7.60
N HIS A 489 24.09 -45.51 -7.31
CA HIS A 489 25.36 -45.58 -8.03
C HIS A 489 26.03 -46.91 -7.70
N ALA A 490 26.09 -47.81 -8.69
CA ALA A 490 26.94 -48.98 -8.66
C ALA A 490 28.40 -48.54 -8.75
N THR A 491 29.18 -48.86 -7.73
CA THR A 491 30.64 -48.91 -7.80
C THR A 491 31.03 -50.22 -8.47
N GLU A 492 31.62 -50.14 -9.66
CA GLU A 492 32.47 -51.21 -10.18
C GLU A 492 33.76 -51.17 -9.38
N ASP A 493 33.99 -52.22 -8.59
CA ASP A 493 35.29 -52.88 -8.41
C ASP A 493 35.00 -54.16 -7.61
N GLY A 494 35.09 -55.29 -8.31
CA GLY A 494 34.83 -56.61 -7.75
C GLY A 494 36.05 -57.15 -7.04
N GLU A 495 35.82 -57.78 -5.87
CA GLU A 495 36.66 -58.86 -5.39
C GLU A 495 35.84 -59.84 -4.53
N THR A 496 36.17 -61.11 -4.72
CA THR A 496 35.39 -62.31 -4.42
C THR A 496 35.44 -62.76 -2.97
N ALA A 497 34.26 -63.20 -2.48
CA ALA A 497 33.94 -64.38 -1.68
C ALA A 497 34.83 -64.90 -0.52
N TYR A 498 34.12 -65.51 0.45
CA TYR A 498 34.52 -66.41 1.55
C TYR A 498 34.82 -65.79 2.91
N GLY A 499 34.14 -66.28 3.96
CA GLY A 499 34.58 -66.11 5.36
C GLY A 499 33.47 -66.17 6.41
N GLU A 500 33.38 -67.31 7.10
CA GLU A 500 32.49 -67.66 8.20
C GLU A 500 32.65 -66.87 9.53
N MET A 501 31.55 -66.86 10.29
CA MET A 501 31.44 -67.07 11.75
C MET A 501 31.89 -66.00 12.79
N ALA A 502 30.96 -65.84 13.74
CA ALA A 502 31.14 -65.93 15.20
C ALA A 502 31.14 -64.66 16.07
N TYR A 503 30.04 -64.57 16.84
CA TYR A 503 29.92 -64.23 18.27
C TYR A 503 30.14 -62.80 18.80
N GLY A 504 29.06 -62.28 19.42
CA GLY A 504 29.10 -61.98 20.86
C GLY A 504 28.70 -60.56 21.28
N GLY A 505 27.67 -60.45 22.13
CA GLY A 505 27.59 -59.38 23.13
C GLY A 505 26.29 -58.59 23.22
N MET A 506 25.31 -59.14 23.95
CA MET A 506 24.23 -58.37 24.60
C MET A 506 24.81 -57.53 25.75
N ALA A 507 24.20 -56.37 26.06
CA ALA A 507 23.93 -55.94 27.44
C ALA A 507 23.03 -54.70 27.50
N TYR A 508 22.04 -54.81 28.37
CA TYR A 508 21.02 -53.84 28.78
C TYR A 508 21.55 -52.92 29.90
N GLY A 509 20.83 -51.83 30.18
CA GLY A 509 21.00 -51.04 31.41
C GLY A 509 19.99 -49.88 31.53
N GLU A 510 18.87 -50.15 32.20
CA GLU A 510 17.83 -49.20 32.67
C GLU A 510 18.21 -48.48 33.99
N MET A 511 17.32 -47.56 34.40
CA MET A 511 17.07 -46.95 35.72
C MET A 511 17.74 -45.57 36.00
N GLY A 512 17.04 -44.57 36.55
CA GLY A 512 15.70 -44.58 37.16
C GLY A 512 15.10 -43.18 37.37
N ASP A 513 13.83 -43.20 37.75
CA ASP A 513 12.92 -42.10 38.08
C ASP A 513 13.18 -41.47 39.46
N ASP A 514 12.52 -40.32 39.70
CA ASP A 514 11.92 -39.81 40.95
C ASP A 514 12.25 -38.33 41.23
N ASN A 515 11.29 -37.42 41.04
CA ASN A 515 10.51 -36.87 42.16
C ASN A 515 9.47 -35.82 41.71
N VAL A 516 8.26 -36.00 42.26
CA VAL A 516 7.15 -35.04 42.30
C VAL A 516 7.33 -34.15 43.53
N GLY A 517 6.94 -32.88 43.44
CA GLY A 517 6.90 -31.96 44.58
C GLY A 517 6.01 -30.75 44.28
N ASP A 518 4.79 -30.81 44.78
CA ASP A 518 3.80 -29.74 44.78
C ASP A 518 4.18 -28.62 45.77
N GLY A 519 3.77 -27.38 45.48
CA GLY A 519 3.93 -26.24 46.40
C GLY A 519 3.25 -24.97 45.88
N GLU A 520 2.03 -24.73 46.34
CA GLU A 520 1.30 -23.45 46.26
C GLU A 520 1.82 -22.43 47.29
N MET A 521 1.35 -21.17 47.15
CA MET A 521 1.55 -19.94 47.95
C MET A 521 2.78 -19.11 47.56
N GLU A 522 2.75 -17.78 47.46
CA GLU A 522 1.80 -16.75 47.89
C GLU A 522 2.12 -15.41 47.18
N ASP A 523 1.34 -14.39 47.49
CA ASP A 523 1.29 -13.06 46.88
C ASP A 523 2.52 -12.17 47.18
N GLY A 524 2.80 -11.20 46.30
CA GLY A 524 3.90 -10.26 46.50
C GLY A 524 3.92 -9.10 45.50
N GLU A 525 3.30 -8.01 45.91
CA GLU A 525 3.27 -6.69 45.27
C GLU A 525 4.61 -5.92 45.42
N LEU A 526 4.78 -4.85 44.61
CA LEU A 526 5.79 -3.77 44.69
C LEU A 526 7.23 -4.14 44.22
N ALA A 527 8.06 -3.26 43.65
CA ALA A 527 7.98 -1.96 43.00
C ALA A 527 9.43 -1.63 42.54
N ILE A 528 9.56 -0.76 41.53
CA ILE A 528 10.67 0.19 41.28
C ILE A 528 12.15 -0.25 41.35
N GLY A 529 12.89 -0.03 40.25
CA GLY A 529 14.35 0.13 40.30
C GLY A 529 15.10 -0.18 39.00
N GLU A 530 15.10 0.76 38.05
CA GLU A 530 16.33 1.03 37.27
C GLU A 530 17.44 1.52 38.24
N PRO A 531 18.77 1.58 37.92
CA PRO A 531 19.30 1.76 36.56
C PRO A 531 20.75 1.29 36.21
N TRP A 532 21.10 1.49 34.92
CA TRP A 532 22.41 1.70 34.25
C TRP A 532 23.46 0.57 34.07
N THR A 533 23.85 0.45 32.79
CA THR A 533 25.21 0.29 32.19
C THR A 533 25.96 -1.04 32.28
N SER A 534 26.25 -1.63 31.11
CA SER A 534 27.49 -1.34 30.35
C SER A 534 27.29 -1.59 28.85
#